data_AF-A0A4Q3UUJ0-F1
#
_entry.id   AF-A0A4Q3UUJ0-F1
#
_cell.length_a   1.000
_cell.length_b   1.000
_cell.length_c   1.000
_cell.angle_alpha   90.00
_cell.angle_beta   90.00
_cell.angle_gamma   90.00
#
_symmetry.space_group_name_H-M   'P 1'
#
loop_
_entity.id
_entity.type
_entity.pdbx_description
1 polymer ?
#
loop_
_entity_poly.entity_id
_entity_poly.type
_entity_poly.pdbx_seq_one_letter_code
_entity_poly.pdbx_strand_id
1 'polypeptide(L)'
;FMLSVPLDKAQTVFFQPAFLYSTKGNKYFKTNDTSFYKPLDSVFYSKNFFTSYIEVPLNLAYRFKLGKKAGFLVSAGPYVSFYYNGKETSATRTFKRDLSSNPDTDLEGSLKNINEETTIAVGKGENKITTLDLGYNFRAGFDIGKVMLTGFYSEGLTSFYKSNYNADFKNKVIGASLSIWLNQIAPPVQKDVDNDGVPDKSDKCPEVAGVQKYLGCPPTDTDNDGVPDEADTCPSQAGLAKYNGCPVPDTDKDGVNDEVDKCPAVAGTIKYEGCPVPDSDGDGTDDETDKCPSVKGEVKYNGCPAPDKDGDGVNDEEDSCPDQAGTAANKGCPDVKKEVVDKINYAAKNIFFNTGSDQIQKKSYPGLDEVAAILRDNSSLRMQID
;
A
#
# COMPACT_ATOMS: atom_id res chain seq x y z
N PHE A 1 10.35 -4.43 -43.28
CA PHE A 1 10.46 -4.11 -41.85
C PHE A 1 11.04 -2.73 -41.66
N MET A 2 10.52 -1.93 -40.73
CA MET A 2 11.01 -0.60 -40.42
C MET A 2 11.38 -0.56 -38.93
N LEU A 3 12.58 -0.04 -38.63
CA LEU A 3 13.02 0.22 -37.27
C LEU A 3 12.85 1.73 -36.99
N SER A 4 12.59 2.09 -35.73
CA SER A 4 12.59 3.50 -35.31
C SER A 4 13.52 3.67 -34.12
N VAL A 5 14.63 4.35 -34.33
CA VAL A 5 15.64 4.62 -33.31
C VAL A 5 15.48 6.07 -32.86
N PRO A 6 15.06 6.35 -31.61
CA PRO A 6 14.94 7.72 -31.13
C PRO A 6 16.32 8.38 -31.06
N LEU A 7 16.42 9.61 -31.56
CA LEU A 7 17.64 10.42 -31.54
C LEU A 7 17.63 11.46 -30.41
N ASP A 8 16.48 11.64 -29.74
CA ASP A 8 16.30 12.60 -28.67
C ASP A 8 15.54 12.00 -27.48
N LYS A 9 15.70 12.61 -26.30
CA LYS A 9 15.03 12.15 -25.07
C LYS A 9 13.52 12.35 -25.08
N ALA A 10 13.01 13.33 -25.83
CA ALA A 10 11.58 13.58 -25.92
C ALA A 10 10.87 12.62 -26.90
N GLN A 11 11.63 11.75 -27.59
CA GLN A 11 11.15 10.80 -28.59
C GLN A 11 10.30 11.49 -29.66
N THR A 12 10.82 12.59 -30.21
CA THR A 12 10.20 13.34 -31.31
C THR A 12 10.97 13.22 -32.60
N VAL A 13 12.28 12.92 -32.54
CA VAL A 13 13.17 12.74 -33.69
C VAL A 13 13.63 11.30 -33.75
N PHE A 14 13.53 10.66 -34.92
CA PHE A 14 13.88 9.26 -35.10
C PHE A 14 14.73 9.05 -36.35
N PHE A 15 15.69 8.14 -36.27
CA PHE A 15 16.31 7.52 -37.44
C PHE A 15 15.53 6.24 -37.79
N GLN A 16 15.06 6.16 -39.03
CA GLN A 16 14.17 5.11 -39.52
C GLN A 16 14.78 4.34 -40.70
N PRO A 17 15.72 3.42 -40.46
CA PRO A 17 16.14 2.48 -41.47
C PRO A 17 15.03 1.45 -41.72
N ALA A 18 14.82 1.07 -42.98
CA ALA A 18 13.92 -0.02 -43.32
C ALA A 18 14.57 -0.99 -44.31
N PHE A 19 13.97 -2.18 -44.41
CA PHE A 19 14.25 -3.16 -45.45
C PHE A 19 12.94 -3.50 -46.13
N LEU A 20 12.81 -3.14 -47.41
CA LEU A 20 11.58 -3.25 -48.19
C LEU A 20 11.84 -4.11 -49.42
N TYR A 21 10.89 -4.97 -49.75
CA TYR A 21 10.82 -5.62 -51.05
C TYR A 21 9.75 -4.90 -51.87
N SER A 22 10.13 -4.31 -52.99
CA SER A 22 9.22 -3.55 -53.85
C SER A 22 9.17 -4.17 -55.24
N THR A 23 7.99 -4.18 -55.86
CA THR A 23 7.82 -4.53 -57.26
C THR A 23 7.37 -3.29 -58.01
N LYS A 24 8.13 -2.90 -59.03
CA LYS A 24 7.90 -1.74 -59.87
C LYS A 24 7.72 -2.23 -61.30
N GLY A 25 6.78 -1.63 -62.02
CA GLY A 25 6.52 -2.05 -63.38
C GLY A 25 5.56 -1.13 -64.11
N ASN A 26 5.47 -1.33 -65.41
CA ASN A 26 4.53 -0.66 -66.27
C ASN A 26 3.90 -1.65 -67.24
N LYS A 27 2.65 -1.35 -67.61
CA LYS A 27 1.94 -2.03 -68.67
C LYS A 27 1.76 -1.07 -69.83
N TYR A 28 2.30 -1.43 -70.98
CA TYR A 28 2.15 -0.70 -72.23
C TYR A 28 1.21 -1.47 -73.15
N PHE A 29 0.37 -0.74 -73.87
CA PHE A 29 -0.47 -1.29 -74.94
C PHE A 29 -0.50 -0.31 -76.11
N LYS A 30 -0.48 -0.86 -77.33
CA LYS A 30 -0.59 -0.13 -78.59
C LYS A 30 -1.51 -0.91 -79.52
N THR A 31 -2.48 -0.22 -80.08
CA THR A 31 -3.36 -0.72 -81.14
C THR A 31 -3.12 0.12 -82.39
N ASN A 32 -2.93 -0.52 -83.53
CA ASN A 32 -2.81 0.17 -84.81
C ASN A 32 -4.11 0.00 -85.61
N ASP A 33 -4.49 1.04 -86.36
CA ASP A 33 -5.64 1.00 -87.26
C ASP A 33 -5.35 0.07 -88.45
N THR A 34 -6.30 -0.83 -88.74
CA THR A 34 -6.17 -1.89 -89.76
C THR A 34 -6.46 -1.41 -91.18
N SER A 35 -6.85 -0.15 -91.38
CA SER A 35 -7.31 0.38 -92.67
C SER A 35 -6.22 0.73 -93.70
N PHE A 36 -4.93 0.66 -93.35
CA PHE A 36 -3.84 1.20 -94.19
C PHE A 36 -2.56 0.34 -94.30
N TYR A 37 -2.59 -1.00 -94.32
CA TYR A 37 -1.31 -1.74 -94.20
C TYR A 37 -1.12 -3.08 -94.95
N LYS A 38 0.17 -3.46 -95.07
CA LYS A 38 0.79 -4.50 -95.93
C LYS A 38 0.68 -5.90 -95.29
N PRO A 39 0.96 -7.01 -96.01
CA PRO A 39 1.02 -8.34 -95.40
C PRO A 39 2.13 -8.34 -94.33
N LEU A 40 1.79 -8.65 -93.05
CA LEU A 40 2.67 -8.79 -91.87
C LEU A 40 2.66 -7.66 -90.81
N ASP A 41 1.76 -6.67 -90.88
CA ASP A 41 1.72 -5.61 -89.86
C ASP A 41 1.12 -6.05 -88.51
N SER A 42 1.70 -5.54 -87.41
CA SER A 42 1.22 -5.78 -86.03
C SER A 42 0.00 -4.92 -85.73
N VAL A 43 -1.14 -5.55 -85.41
CA VAL A 43 -2.42 -4.87 -85.11
C VAL A 43 -2.55 -4.53 -83.63
N PHE A 44 -1.94 -5.35 -82.76
CA PHE A 44 -1.92 -5.15 -81.32
C PHE A 44 -0.55 -5.52 -80.76
N TYR A 45 -0.05 -4.70 -79.83
CA TYR A 45 1.14 -4.97 -79.05
C TYR A 45 0.87 -4.61 -77.59
N SER A 46 1.13 -5.52 -76.66
CA SER A 46 1.17 -5.24 -75.24
C SER A 46 2.47 -5.74 -74.63
N LYS A 47 3.01 -4.95 -73.71
CA LYS A 47 4.22 -5.28 -72.96
C LYS A 47 3.94 -5.03 -71.48
N ASN A 48 4.10 -6.06 -70.66
CA ASN A 48 4.19 -5.90 -69.21
C ASN A 48 5.64 -6.05 -68.80
N PHE A 49 6.13 -5.10 -68.05
CA PHE A 49 7.48 -5.08 -67.55
C PHE A 49 7.42 -4.93 -66.03
N PHE A 50 8.02 -5.89 -65.32
CA PHE A 50 8.06 -5.91 -63.86
C PHE A 50 9.48 -6.14 -63.39
N THR A 51 9.87 -5.40 -62.35
CA THR A 51 11.18 -5.43 -61.72
C THR A 51 10.99 -5.40 -60.22
N SER A 52 11.72 -6.24 -59.51
CA SER A 52 11.67 -6.32 -58.06
C SER A 52 12.98 -5.83 -57.49
N TYR A 53 12.88 -5.07 -56.41
CA TYR A 53 14.02 -4.47 -55.73
C TYR A 53 13.99 -4.77 -54.24
N ILE A 54 15.18 -4.86 -53.67
CA ILE A 54 15.40 -4.76 -52.23
C ILE A 54 15.82 -3.32 -51.95
N GLU A 55 14.98 -2.58 -51.23
CA GLU A 55 15.20 -1.17 -50.91
C GLU A 55 15.54 -0.98 -49.44
N VAL A 56 16.55 -0.15 -49.19
CA VAL A 56 16.99 0.26 -47.87
C VAL A 56 16.89 1.78 -47.77
N PRO A 57 15.72 2.32 -47.38
CA PRO A 57 15.59 3.73 -47.07
C PRO A 57 16.23 4.04 -45.71
N LEU A 58 16.88 5.19 -45.63
CA LEU A 58 17.53 5.71 -44.43
C LEU A 58 16.90 7.07 -44.08
N ASN A 59 15.75 7.03 -43.40
CA ASN A 59 14.98 8.25 -43.18
C ASN A 59 15.32 8.91 -41.85
N LEU A 60 15.32 10.24 -41.86
CA LEU A 60 15.15 11.03 -40.64
C LEU A 60 13.66 11.35 -40.52
N ALA A 61 13.09 11.10 -39.34
CA ALA A 61 11.68 11.28 -39.07
C ALA A 61 11.46 12.21 -37.89
N TYR A 62 10.40 13.02 -37.98
CA TYR A 62 9.91 13.86 -36.91
C TYR A 62 8.46 13.50 -36.61
N ARG A 63 8.14 13.29 -35.34
CA ARG A 63 6.81 12.94 -34.84
C ARG A 63 6.23 14.08 -34.01
N PHE A 64 5.21 14.73 -34.56
CA PHE A 64 4.38 15.70 -33.86
C PHE A 64 3.41 14.96 -32.93
N LYS A 65 3.49 15.21 -31.62
CA LYS A 65 2.54 14.65 -30.64
C LYS A 65 1.21 15.41 -30.75
N LEU A 66 0.13 14.72 -31.12
CA LEU A 66 -1.22 15.30 -31.23
C LEU A 66 -2.11 14.95 -30.03
N GLY A 67 -1.63 14.09 -29.11
CA GLY A 67 -2.30 13.71 -27.88
C GLY A 67 -1.57 12.58 -27.17
N LYS A 68 -2.20 11.95 -26.18
CA LYS A 68 -1.59 10.84 -25.41
C LYS A 68 -1.32 9.58 -26.24
N LYS A 69 -2.11 9.34 -27.29
CA LYS A 69 -2.04 8.12 -28.12
C LYS A 69 -1.93 8.38 -29.63
N ALA A 70 -1.93 9.64 -30.06
CA ALA A 70 -1.94 10.00 -31.47
C ALA A 70 -0.75 10.90 -31.82
N GLY A 71 -0.14 10.64 -32.96
CA GLY A 71 0.93 11.44 -33.52
C GLY A 71 0.78 11.61 -35.03
N PHE A 72 1.41 12.66 -35.56
CA PHE A 72 1.64 12.83 -36.98
C PHE A 72 3.13 12.71 -37.25
N LEU A 73 3.53 11.81 -38.13
CA LEU A 73 4.91 11.56 -38.49
C LEU A 73 5.19 12.07 -39.89
N VAL A 74 6.29 12.79 -40.05
CA VAL A 74 6.89 13.11 -41.34
C VAL A 74 8.30 12.53 -41.37
N SER A 75 8.70 11.97 -42.50
CA SER A 75 10.04 11.41 -42.67
C SER A 75 10.51 11.58 -44.10
N ALA A 76 11.81 11.77 -44.25
CA ALA A 76 12.47 11.92 -45.53
C ALA A 76 13.89 11.37 -45.45
N GLY A 77 14.39 10.86 -46.56
CA GLY A 77 15.77 10.40 -46.62
C GLY A 77 16.16 9.79 -47.95
N PRO A 78 17.46 9.53 -48.14
CA PRO A 78 17.94 8.75 -49.26
C PRO A 78 17.47 7.29 -49.14
N TYR A 79 17.41 6.61 -50.26
CA TYR A 79 17.34 5.16 -50.31
C TYR A 79 18.39 4.60 -51.27
N VAL A 80 18.83 3.39 -50.96
CA VAL A 80 19.57 2.53 -51.87
C VAL A 80 18.72 1.33 -52.22
N SER A 81 18.66 1.00 -53.51
CA SER A 81 17.82 -0.05 -54.05
C SER A 81 18.66 -0.99 -54.89
N PHE A 82 18.53 -2.29 -54.64
CA PHE A 82 19.23 -3.34 -55.36
C PHE A 82 18.24 -4.13 -56.19
N TYR A 83 18.49 -4.24 -57.50
CA TYR A 83 17.71 -5.10 -58.37
C TYR A 83 17.82 -6.56 -57.90
N TYR A 84 16.68 -7.22 -57.71
CA TYR A 84 16.60 -8.61 -57.26
C TYR A 84 16.23 -9.54 -58.42
N ASN A 85 15.11 -9.27 -59.09
CA ASN A 85 14.66 -10.03 -60.25
C ASN A 85 13.71 -9.18 -61.12
N GLY A 86 13.30 -9.72 -62.26
CA GLY A 86 12.34 -9.05 -63.12
C GLY A 86 11.95 -9.91 -64.31
N LYS A 87 10.80 -9.59 -64.88
CA LYS A 87 10.15 -10.34 -65.95
C LYS A 87 9.54 -9.37 -66.94
N GLU A 88 9.80 -9.64 -68.21
CA GLU A 88 9.16 -8.94 -69.31
C GLU A 88 8.31 -9.94 -70.11
N THR A 89 7.03 -9.64 -70.25
CA THR A 89 6.10 -10.40 -71.09
C THR A 89 5.58 -9.50 -72.19
N SER A 90 5.64 -9.96 -73.45
CA SER A 90 5.04 -9.27 -74.58
C SER A 90 4.00 -10.15 -75.25
N ALA A 91 2.93 -9.52 -75.74
CA ALA A 91 1.87 -10.16 -76.50
C ALA A 91 1.64 -9.33 -77.78
N THR A 92 1.92 -9.94 -78.92
CA THR A 92 1.77 -9.31 -80.24
C THR A 92 0.71 -10.05 -81.04
N ARG A 93 -0.20 -9.32 -81.68
CA ARG A 93 -1.12 -9.86 -82.69
C ARG A 93 -0.74 -9.31 -84.06
N THR A 94 -0.35 -10.19 -84.97
CA THR A 94 0.02 -9.83 -86.35
C THR A 94 -1.05 -10.32 -87.31
N PHE A 95 -1.38 -9.49 -88.29
CA PHE A 95 -2.30 -9.87 -89.37
C PHE A 95 -1.48 -10.39 -90.56
N LYS A 96 -1.66 -11.67 -90.91
CA LYS A 96 -1.03 -12.26 -92.09
C LYS A 96 -2.04 -12.30 -93.23
N ARG A 97 -1.72 -11.61 -94.32
CA ARG A 97 -2.44 -11.72 -95.60
C ARG A 97 -1.79 -12.83 -96.40
N ASP A 98 -2.55 -13.85 -96.78
CA ASP A 98 -2.06 -14.86 -97.71
C ASP A 98 -2.13 -14.27 -99.13
N LEU A 99 -0.99 -14.16 -99.80
CA LEU A 99 -0.87 -13.61 -101.17
C LEU A 99 -0.84 -14.71 -102.24
N SER A 100 -1.11 -15.96 -101.86
CA SER A 100 -0.96 -17.13 -102.73
C SER A 100 -2.24 -17.54 -103.47
N SER A 101 -3.39 -16.96 -103.14
CA SER A 101 -4.67 -17.27 -103.79
C SER A 101 -5.18 -16.11 -104.65
N ASN A 102 -5.55 -16.46 -105.87
CA ASN A 102 -6.31 -15.72 -106.89
C ASN A 102 -6.91 -14.36 -106.45
N PRO A 103 -6.68 -13.24 -107.18
CA PRO A 103 -7.15 -11.89 -106.80
C PRO A 103 -8.68 -11.71 -106.65
N ASP A 104 -9.49 -12.71 -107.03
CA ASP A 104 -10.97 -12.64 -107.01
C ASP A 104 -11.64 -13.60 -105.99
N THR A 105 -10.89 -14.16 -105.03
CA THR A 105 -11.49 -14.99 -103.96
C THR A 105 -11.24 -14.38 -102.57
N ASP A 106 -12.29 -14.37 -101.75
CA ASP A 106 -12.34 -13.78 -100.41
C ASP A 106 -11.03 -13.91 -99.62
N LEU A 107 -10.54 -12.77 -99.16
CA LEU A 107 -9.30 -12.61 -98.40
C LEU A 107 -9.44 -13.30 -97.03
N GLU A 108 -9.02 -14.56 -96.90
CA GLU A 108 -8.84 -15.18 -95.58
C GLU A 108 -7.57 -14.63 -94.91
N GLY A 109 -7.77 -13.64 -94.02
CA GLY A 109 -6.73 -13.16 -93.13
C GLY A 109 -6.70 -13.96 -91.82
N SER A 110 -5.52 -14.44 -91.42
CA SER A 110 -5.36 -15.11 -90.11
C SER A 110 -4.65 -14.21 -89.10
N LEU A 111 -5.17 -14.20 -87.87
CA LEU A 111 -4.54 -13.52 -86.73
C LEU A 111 -3.58 -14.49 -86.05
N LYS A 112 -2.29 -14.15 -86.05
CA LYS A 112 -1.29 -14.89 -85.26
C LYS A 112 -1.06 -14.17 -83.94
N ASN A 113 -1.27 -14.89 -82.84
CA ASN A 113 -0.91 -14.45 -81.50
C ASN A 113 0.50 -14.95 -81.18
N ILE A 114 1.40 -14.04 -80.79
CA ILE A 114 2.75 -14.36 -80.32
C ILE A 114 2.85 -13.86 -78.89
N ASN A 115 3.13 -14.76 -77.96
CA ASN A 115 3.41 -14.43 -76.57
C ASN A 115 4.86 -14.79 -76.28
N GLU A 116 5.64 -13.81 -75.83
CA GLU A 116 7.04 -14.00 -75.46
C GLU A 116 7.23 -13.62 -74.00
N GLU A 117 8.02 -14.43 -73.30
CA GLU A 117 8.49 -14.15 -71.96
C GLU A 117 10.01 -14.14 -71.99
N THR A 118 10.60 -13.02 -71.58
CA THR A 118 12.04 -12.85 -71.55
C THR A 118 12.50 -12.45 -70.16
N THR A 119 13.67 -12.97 -69.77
CA THR A 119 14.36 -12.52 -68.57
C THR A 119 15.07 -11.21 -68.88
N ILE A 120 15.01 -10.27 -67.93
CA ILE A 120 15.57 -8.96 -68.17
C ILE A 120 17.09 -8.99 -67.97
N ALA A 121 17.84 -8.50 -68.96
CA ALA A 121 19.29 -8.41 -68.87
C ALA A 121 19.71 -7.27 -67.93
N VAL A 122 20.70 -7.54 -67.08
CA VAL A 122 21.20 -6.62 -66.06
C VAL A 122 22.63 -6.18 -66.40
N GLY A 123 22.96 -4.91 -66.20
CA GLY A 123 24.30 -4.36 -66.43
C GLY A 123 24.29 -2.88 -66.79
N LYS A 124 25.49 -2.34 -67.09
CA LYS A 124 25.69 -0.91 -67.42
C LYS A 124 25.55 -0.57 -68.91
N GLY A 125 25.26 -1.57 -69.75
CA GLY A 125 25.15 -1.43 -71.21
C GLY A 125 23.77 -0.97 -71.66
N GLU A 126 23.61 -0.73 -72.95
CA GLU A 126 22.30 -0.42 -73.56
C GLU A 126 21.33 -1.59 -73.43
N ASN A 127 20.05 -1.28 -73.32
CA ASN A 127 18.94 -2.21 -73.12
C ASN A 127 19.08 -3.12 -71.88
N LYS A 128 19.83 -2.66 -70.88
CA LYS A 128 20.02 -3.37 -69.60
C LYS A 128 19.49 -2.55 -68.44
N ILE A 129 19.04 -3.26 -67.41
CA ILE A 129 18.68 -2.68 -66.11
C ILE A 129 19.93 -2.48 -65.26
N THR A 130 20.01 -1.35 -64.56
CA THR A 130 21.05 -1.10 -63.56
C THR A 130 20.80 -1.91 -62.28
N THR A 131 21.85 -2.54 -61.74
CA THR A 131 21.76 -3.31 -60.48
C THR A 131 21.49 -2.47 -59.25
N LEU A 132 21.87 -1.19 -59.29
CA LEU A 132 21.83 -0.25 -58.18
C LEU A 132 21.02 0.97 -58.60
N ASP A 133 20.08 1.37 -57.75
CA ASP A 133 19.29 2.60 -57.90
C ASP A 133 19.40 3.41 -56.61
N LEU A 134 19.73 4.69 -56.76
CA LEU A 134 19.87 5.62 -55.65
C LEU A 134 18.78 6.67 -55.79
N GLY A 135 18.08 6.98 -54.72
CA GLY A 135 17.00 7.94 -54.76
C GLY A 135 16.69 8.58 -53.43
N TYR A 136 15.60 9.32 -53.41
CA TYR A 136 15.06 9.91 -52.20
C TYR A 136 13.61 9.46 -52.00
N ASN A 137 13.18 9.44 -50.75
CA ASN A 137 11.82 9.10 -50.40
C ASN A 137 11.28 10.03 -49.31
N PHE A 138 9.97 10.20 -49.33
CA PHE A 138 9.20 10.98 -48.37
C PHE A 138 8.05 10.12 -47.87
N ARG A 139 7.70 10.27 -46.59
CA ARG A 139 6.57 9.60 -45.98
C ARG A 139 5.94 10.51 -44.94
N ALA A 140 4.62 10.59 -44.95
CA ALA A 140 3.86 11.34 -43.98
C ALA A 140 2.59 10.59 -43.60
N GLY A 141 2.15 10.71 -42.35
CA GLY A 141 0.91 10.09 -41.91
C GLY A 141 0.68 10.12 -40.42
N PHE A 142 -0.36 9.42 -39.99
CA PHE A 142 -0.80 9.41 -38.60
C PHE A 142 -0.48 8.08 -37.94
N ASP A 143 -0.05 8.14 -36.70
CA ASP A 143 0.02 6.99 -35.80
C ASP A 143 -1.07 7.13 -34.71
N ILE A 144 -1.83 6.07 -34.48
CA ILE A 144 -2.88 5.99 -33.47
C ILE A 144 -2.66 4.69 -32.68
N GLY A 145 -2.13 4.84 -31.47
CA GLY A 145 -1.76 3.72 -30.61
C GLY A 145 -0.68 2.84 -31.25
N LYS A 146 -1.07 1.64 -31.69
CA LYS A 146 -0.17 0.67 -32.33
C LYS A 146 -0.24 0.69 -33.86
N VAL A 147 -1.19 1.42 -34.45
CA VAL A 147 -1.43 1.42 -35.89
C VAL A 147 -0.89 2.71 -36.50
N MET A 148 -0.31 2.62 -37.68
CA MET A 148 0.19 3.77 -38.42
C MET A 148 -0.28 3.71 -39.87
N LEU A 149 -0.92 4.79 -40.32
CA LEU A 149 -1.37 4.98 -41.70
C LEU A 149 -0.55 6.10 -42.33
N THR A 150 0.18 5.78 -43.40
CA THR A 150 1.04 6.77 -44.09
C THR A 150 0.90 6.74 -45.59
N GLY A 151 0.97 7.91 -46.21
CA GLY A 151 1.32 8.06 -47.63
C GLY A 151 2.84 8.14 -47.80
N PHE A 152 3.36 7.65 -48.92
CA PHE A 152 4.76 7.75 -49.27
C PHE A 152 4.97 8.04 -50.76
N TYR A 153 6.07 8.72 -51.06
CA TYR A 153 6.56 9.02 -52.40
C TYR A 153 8.05 8.68 -52.47
N SER A 154 8.50 8.10 -53.58
CA SER A 154 9.93 7.89 -53.84
C SER A 154 10.25 8.11 -55.30
N GLU A 155 11.45 8.65 -55.56
CA GLU A 155 11.98 8.85 -56.90
C GLU A 155 13.46 8.48 -56.96
N GLY A 156 13.83 7.73 -58.00
CA GLY A 156 15.22 7.42 -58.34
C GLY A 156 15.92 8.61 -58.98
N LEU A 157 17.15 8.89 -58.55
CA LEU A 157 18.00 9.92 -59.12
C LEU A 157 18.70 9.44 -60.41
N THR A 158 18.86 8.12 -60.53
CA THR A 158 19.50 7.46 -61.68
C THR A 158 18.48 6.82 -62.61
N SER A 159 18.80 6.80 -63.92
CA SER A 159 17.98 6.06 -64.89
C SER A 159 18.19 4.55 -64.69
N PHE A 160 17.14 3.82 -64.33
CA PHE A 160 17.20 2.38 -64.05
C PHE A 160 17.33 1.52 -65.31
N TYR A 161 16.97 2.09 -66.46
CA TYR A 161 17.04 1.45 -67.77
C TYR A 161 17.69 2.39 -68.76
N LYS A 162 18.71 1.90 -69.48
CA LYS A 162 19.40 2.66 -70.54
C LYS A 162 18.84 2.25 -71.89
N SER A 163 18.01 3.10 -72.50
CA SER A 163 17.54 2.89 -73.87
C SER A 163 18.63 3.19 -74.90
N ASN A 164 18.44 2.66 -76.10
CA ASN A 164 19.20 3.00 -77.31
C ASN A 164 18.76 4.33 -77.96
N TYR A 165 17.75 5.00 -77.41
CA TYR A 165 17.32 6.34 -77.78
C TYR A 165 17.41 7.29 -76.58
N ASN A 166 17.41 8.60 -76.83
CA ASN A 166 17.56 9.61 -75.78
C ASN A 166 16.28 9.71 -74.91
N ALA A 167 16.24 8.97 -73.82
CA ALA A 167 15.16 9.01 -72.83
C ALA A 167 15.66 8.58 -71.45
N ASP A 168 15.06 9.15 -70.40
CA ASP A 168 15.35 8.83 -69.01
C ASP A 168 14.23 8.00 -68.39
N PHE A 169 14.61 6.89 -67.77
CA PHE A 169 13.69 5.98 -67.11
C PHE A 169 14.01 5.95 -65.62
N LYS A 170 13.23 6.67 -64.82
CA LYS A 170 13.40 6.73 -63.36
C LYS A 170 12.33 5.94 -62.64
N ASN A 171 12.70 5.29 -61.55
CA ASN A 171 11.74 4.67 -60.66
C ASN A 171 10.96 5.77 -59.94
N LYS A 172 9.62 5.74 -60.04
CA LYS A 172 8.73 6.64 -59.29
C LYS A 172 7.64 5.80 -58.64
N VAL A 173 7.47 5.94 -57.33
CA VAL A 173 6.43 5.22 -56.58
C VAL A 173 5.68 6.20 -55.70
N ILE A 174 4.36 6.15 -55.79
CA ILE A 174 3.45 6.78 -54.83
C ILE A 174 2.57 5.69 -54.25
N GLY A 175 2.35 5.71 -52.94
CA GLY A 175 1.56 4.67 -52.29
C GLY A 175 1.13 5.04 -50.89
N ALA A 176 0.37 4.14 -50.29
CA ALA A 176 -0.01 4.19 -48.89
C ALA A 176 0.37 2.88 -48.20
N SER A 177 0.61 2.94 -46.90
CA SER A 177 0.92 1.76 -46.09
C SER A 177 0.23 1.82 -44.74
N LEU A 178 -0.18 0.65 -44.29
CA LEU A 178 -0.65 0.36 -42.94
C LEU A 178 0.46 -0.40 -42.19
N SER A 179 0.92 0.13 -41.06
CA SER A 179 1.95 -0.48 -40.24
C SER A 179 1.43 -0.73 -38.82
N ILE A 180 1.94 -1.78 -38.17
CA ILE A 180 1.60 -2.14 -36.79
C ILE A 180 2.90 -2.18 -35.97
N TRP A 181 2.97 -1.40 -34.89
CA TRP A 181 4.08 -1.39 -33.96
C TRP A 181 4.05 -2.64 -33.07
N LEU A 182 5.07 -3.49 -33.16
CA LEU A 182 5.16 -4.73 -32.39
C LEU A 182 5.63 -4.49 -30.94
N ASN A 183 6.50 -3.50 -30.70
CA ASN A 183 6.97 -3.10 -29.37
C ASN A 183 6.81 -1.58 -29.16
N GLN A 184 6.35 -1.16 -27.98
CA GLN A 184 6.42 0.23 -27.55
C GLN A 184 7.78 0.46 -26.90
N ILE A 185 8.55 1.42 -27.41
CA ILE A 185 9.76 1.89 -26.71
C ILE A 185 9.25 2.56 -25.43
N ALA A 186 9.31 1.85 -24.31
CA ALA A 186 9.02 2.45 -23.00
C ALA A 186 9.94 3.66 -22.82
N PRO A 187 9.45 4.78 -22.27
CA PRO A 187 10.34 5.87 -21.89
C PRO A 187 11.44 5.32 -20.97
N PRO A 188 12.66 5.86 -21.04
CA PRO A 188 13.74 5.40 -20.17
C PRO A 188 13.26 5.47 -18.72
N VAL A 189 13.29 4.32 -18.03
CA VAL A 189 12.98 4.22 -16.60
C VAL A 189 13.91 5.21 -15.90
N GLN A 190 13.32 6.22 -15.25
CA GLN A 190 14.11 7.14 -14.46
C GLN A 190 14.64 6.37 -13.26
N LYS A 191 15.91 6.61 -12.89
CA LYS A 191 16.53 5.97 -11.75
C LYS A 191 15.78 6.38 -10.48
N ASP A 192 15.45 5.40 -9.66
CA ASP A 192 14.69 5.47 -8.42
C ASP A 192 15.32 4.40 -7.51
N VAL A 193 16.18 4.83 -6.60
CA VAL A 193 17.08 3.94 -5.83
C VAL A 193 16.34 3.23 -4.70
N ASP A 194 15.47 3.93 -3.98
CA ASP A 194 14.70 3.39 -2.87
C ASP A 194 13.32 2.85 -3.29
N ASN A 195 12.93 3.07 -4.55
CA ASN A 195 11.71 2.57 -5.18
C ASN A 195 10.42 3.10 -4.53
N ASP A 196 10.44 4.33 -4.05
CA ASP A 196 9.27 4.97 -3.44
C ASP A 196 8.31 5.61 -4.47
N GLY A 197 8.69 5.57 -5.74
CA GLY A 197 7.92 6.10 -6.87
C GLY A 197 8.23 7.56 -7.21
N VAL A 198 9.16 8.19 -6.50
CA VAL A 198 9.73 9.51 -6.78
C VAL A 198 11.13 9.30 -7.39
N PRO A 199 11.36 9.68 -8.67
CA PRO A 199 12.69 9.51 -9.26
C PRO A 199 13.80 10.27 -8.51
N ASP A 200 15.02 9.72 -8.44
CA ASP A 200 16.21 10.27 -7.72
C ASP A 200 16.42 11.79 -7.94
N LYS A 201 16.02 12.32 -9.09
CA LYS A 201 16.17 13.75 -9.45
C LYS A 201 15.17 14.68 -8.78
N SER A 202 14.00 14.14 -8.46
CA SER A 202 12.88 14.85 -7.83
C SER A 202 12.74 14.47 -6.35
N ASP A 203 13.50 13.46 -5.92
CA ASP A 203 13.53 12.94 -4.58
C ASP A 203 14.51 13.74 -3.70
N LYS A 204 14.02 14.16 -2.53
CA LYS A 204 14.81 14.83 -1.49
C LYS A 204 15.56 13.86 -0.58
N CYS A 205 15.14 12.60 -0.54
CA CYS A 205 15.72 11.53 0.27
C CYS A 205 16.01 10.26 -0.57
N PRO A 206 16.88 10.31 -1.61
CA PRO A 206 17.01 9.26 -2.63
C PRO A 206 17.48 7.86 -2.16
N GLU A 207 17.77 7.69 -0.86
CA GLU A 207 18.20 6.42 -0.27
C GLU A 207 17.18 5.89 0.74
N VAL A 208 16.12 6.65 1.04
CA VAL A 208 15.16 6.38 2.11
C VAL A 208 13.76 6.59 1.58
N ALA A 209 13.06 5.47 1.37
CA ALA A 209 11.73 5.50 0.79
C ALA A 209 10.78 6.42 1.56
N GLY A 210 10.15 7.33 0.84
CA GLY A 210 9.19 8.27 1.38
C GLY A 210 7.87 8.26 0.63
N VAL A 211 7.20 9.41 0.70
CA VAL A 211 5.94 9.61 -0.02
C VAL A 211 6.00 10.87 -0.85
N GLN A 212 5.24 10.89 -1.94
CA GLN A 212 5.23 12.00 -2.90
C GLN A 212 4.88 13.35 -2.25
N LYS A 213 4.06 13.35 -1.18
CA LYS A 213 3.69 14.56 -0.41
C LYS A 213 4.93 15.28 0.15
N TYR A 214 5.98 14.55 0.52
CA TYR A 214 7.25 15.09 1.03
C TYR A 214 8.40 14.96 0.04
N LEU A 215 8.09 14.86 -1.25
CA LEU A 215 9.09 14.77 -2.31
C LEU A 215 10.06 13.60 -2.09
N GLY A 216 9.53 12.44 -1.72
CA GLY A 216 10.29 11.20 -1.55
C GLY A 216 10.96 11.03 -0.18
N CYS A 217 10.74 11.97 0.76
CA CYS A 217 11.13 11.75 2.15
C CYS A 217 10.02 11.09 2.98
N PRO A 218 10.37 10.30 4.00
CA PRO A 218 9.41 9.89 5.02
C PRO A 218 8.90 11.13 5.76
N PRO A 219 7.64 11.11 6.24
CA PRO A 219 7.15 12.17 7.12
C PRO A 219 7.96 12.20 8.42
N THR A 220 8.06 13.37 9.04
CA THR A 220 8.70 13.50 10.36
C THR A 220 7.92 12.71 11.41
N ASP A 221 8.66 12.01 12.25
CA ASP A 221 8.20 11.25 13.40
C ASP A 221 9.21 11.53 14.52
N THR A 222 8.87 12.45 15.41
CA THR A 222 9.80 13.08 16.35
C THR A 222 10.18 12.14 17.50
N ASP A 223 9.25 11.31 17.97
CA ASP A 223 9.49 10.34 19.05
C ASP A 223 9.73 8.90 18.56
N ASN A 224 9.61 8.67 17.25
CA ASN A 224 9.88 7.41 16.56
C ASN A 224 8.95 6.27 16.98
N ASP A 225 7.68 6.58 17.24
CA ASP A 225 6.67 5.58 17.60
C ASP A 225 5.97 4.93 16.39
N GLY A 226 6.27 5.42 15.18
CA GLY A 226 5.72 4.94 13.92
C GLY A 226 4.45 5.68 13.47
N VAL A 227 3.99 6.67 14.23
CA VAL A 227 2.91 7.59 13.87
C VAL A 227 3.55 8.94 13.46
N PRO A 228 3.40 9.38 12.20
CA PRO A 228 3.91 10.67 11.78
C PRO A 228 3.40 11.84 12.64
N ASP A 229 4.22 12.87 12.89
CA ASP A 229 3.88 14.05 13.70
C ASP A 229 2.55 14.72 13.29
N GLU A 230 2.17 14.62 12.02
CA GLU A 230 0.91 15.20 11.52
C GLU A 230 -0.34 14.38 11.85
N ALA A 231 -0.17 13.11 12.20
CA ALA A 231 -1.20 12.18 12.63
C ALA A 231 -1.07 11.83 14.12
N ASP A 232 0.02 12.26 14.77
CA ASP A 232 0.31 12.05 16.17
C ASP A 232 -0.29 13.16 17.04
N THR A 233 -1.06 12.76 18.06
CA THR A 233 -1.65 13.67 19.05
C THR A 233 -0.65 14.00 20.17
N CYS A 234 0.39 13.18 20.34
CA CYS A 234 1.45 13.31 21.33
C CYS A 234 2.88 13.29 20.71
N PRO A 235 3.26 14.22 19.78
CA PRO A 235 4.50 14.15 18.97
C PRO A 235 5.85 14.15 19.70
N SER A 236 5.85 14.18 21.04
CA SER A 236 7.06 14.17 21.87
C SER A 236 7.08 12.99 22.83
N GLN A 237 6.13 12.07 22.74
CA GLN A 237 5.98 10.97 23.67
C GLN A 237 5.45 9.75 22.96
N ALA A 238 6.34 8.78 22.74
CA ALA A 238 6.03 7.57 22.01
C ALA A 238 4.79 6.86 22.55
N GLY A 239 3.89 6.50 21.64
CA GLY A 239 2.65 5.84 21.93
C GLY A 239 2.34 4.70 20.97
N LEU A 240 1.05 4.38 20.89
CA LEU A 240 0.56 3.37 19.95
C LEU A 240 -0.33 4.03 18.91
N ALA A 241 -0.26 3.56 17.67
CA ALA A 241 -1.14 4.00 16.58
C ALA A 241 -2.64 3.88 16.93
N LYS A 242 -3.04 2.94 17.78
CA LYS A 242 -4.41 2.79 18.30
C LYS A 242 -4.90 4.04 19.05
N TYR A 243 -3.98 4.77 19.69
CA TYR A 243 -4.22 5.98 20.47
C TYR A 243 -3.66 7.24 19.76
N ASN A 244 -3.54 7.19 18.43
CA ASN A 244 -3.00 8.28 17.61
C ASN A 244 -1.64 8.79 18.12
N GLY A 245 -0.72 7.85 18.41
CA GLY A 245 0.64 8.15 18.85
C GLY A 245 0.78 8.54 20.32
N CYS A 246 -0.32 8.51 21.09
CA CYS A 246 -0.25 8.71 22.53
C CYS A 246 -0.01 7.41 23.32
N PRO A 247 0.57 7.49 24.53
CA PRO A 247 0.61 6.38 25.47
C PRO A 247 -0.78 5.82 25.76
N VAL A 248 -0.82 4.55 26.18
CA VAL A 248 -2.06 3.94 26.65
C VAL A 248 -2.61 4.76 27.83
N PRO A 249 -3.90 5.13 27.82
CA PRO A 249 -4.51 5.85 28.93
C PRO A 249 -4.31 5.14 30.28
N ASP A 250 -4.02 5.93 31.29
CA ASP A 250 -3.91 5.56 32.71
C ASP A 250 -4.62 6.69 33.47
N THR A 251 -5.91 6.47 33.74
CA THR A 251 -6.85 7.51 34.16
C THR A 251 -6.59 7.96 35.60
N ASP A 252 -6.23 7.04 36.50
CA ASP A 252 -5.94 7.33 37.90
C ASP A 252 -4.45 7.45 38.25
N LYS A 253 -3.57 7.12 37.30
CA LYS A 253 -2.11 7.31 37.36
C LYS A 253 -1.42 6.41 38.38
N ASP A 254 -1.93 5.19 38.57
CA ASP A 254 -1.33 4.21 39.46
C ASP A 254 -0.20 3.39 38.79
N GLY A 255 0.00 3.56 37.48
CA GLY A 255 1.01 2.87 36.68
C GLY A 255 0.52 1.58 36.00
N VAL A 256 -0.76 1.23 36.16
CA VAL A 256 -1.48 0.19 35.42
C VAL A 256 -2.37 0.89 34.40
N ASN A 257 -2.24 0.54 33.12
CA ASN A 257 -3.05 1.20 32.09
C ASN A 257 -4.50 0.71 32.10
N ASP A 258 -5.43 1.56 31.66
CA ASP A 258 -6.88 1.36 31.70
C ASP A 258 -7.35 0.07 30.99
N GLU A 259 -6.55 -0.51 30.07
CA GLU A 259 -6.91 -1.76 29.38
C GLU A 259 -6.73 -3.01 30.25
N VAL A 260 -5.81 -2.95 31.22
CA VAL A 260 -5.49 -4.06 32.13
C VAL A 260 -5.78 -3.73 33.59
N ASP A 261 -6.25 -2.51 33.85
CA ASP A 261 -6.72 -2.06 35.16
C ASP A 261 -8.17 -2.52 35.40
N LYS A 262 -8.39 -3.25 36.50
CA LYS A 262 -9.72 -3.67 36.94
C LYS A 262 -10.51 -2.55 37.62
N CYS A 263 -9.83 -1.50 38.08
CA CYS A 263 -10.35 -0.34 38.77
C CYS A 263 -9.87 1.01 38.17
N PRO A 264 -10.10 1.32 36.88
CA PRO A 264 -9.48 2.47 36.16
C PRO A 264 -9.75 3.89 36.69
N ALA A 265 -10.55 4.03 37.74
CA ALA A 265 -10.90 5.32 38.34
C ALA A 265 -10.36 5.47 39.77
N VAL A 266 -9.70 4.46 40.31
CA VAL A 266 -9.28 4.39 41.71
C VAL A 266 -7.90 3.75 41.78
N ALA A 267 -6.90 4.59 42.03
CA ALA A 267 -5.52 4.16 42.06
C ALA A 267 -5.30 2.96 42.98
N GLY A 268 -4.63 1.95 42.45
CA GLY A 268 -4.32 0.72 43.14
C GLY A 268 -2.87 0.29 42.97
N THR A 269 -2.67 -1.01 42.88
CA THR A 269 -1.33 -1.57 42.69
C THR A 269 -1.34 -2.67 41.63
N ILE A 270 -0.19 -2.88 40.99
CA ILE A 270 0.02 -3.96 40.01
C ILE A 270 -0.35 -5.34 40.59
N LYS A 271 -0.12 -5.57 41.89
CA LYS A 271 -0.43 -6.84 42.56
C LYS A 271 -1.94 -7.18 42.51
N TYR A 272 -2.78 -6.15 42.54
CA TYR A 272 -4.23 -6.25 42.52
C TYR A 272 -4.82 -5.76 41.20
N GLU A 273 -4.02 -5.81 40.11
CA GLU A 273 -4.43 -5.43 38.76
C GLU A 273 -5.04 -4.01 38.71
N GLY A 274 -4.40 -3.05 39.37
CA GLY A 274 -4.82 -1.64 39.40
C GLY A 274 -5.90 -1.33 40.44
N CYS A 275 -6.38 -2.32 41.19
CA CYS A 275 -7.30 -2.07 42.30
C CYS A 275 -6.58 -1.78 43.63
N PRO A 276 -7.23 -1.05 44.55
CA PRO A 276 -6.78 -0.93 45.94
C PRO A 276 -6.61 -2.30 46.60
N VAL A 277 -5.78 -2.34 47.65
CA VAL A 277 -5.67 -3.54 48.48
C VAL A 277 -7.05 -3.85 49.07
N PRO A 278 -7.54 -5.10 48.99
CA PRO A 278 -8.82 -5.49 49.56
C PRO A 278 -8.93 -5.15 51.05
N ASP A 279 -10.10 -4.68 51.47
CA ASP A 279 -10.53 -4.49 52.85
C ASP A 279 -11.89 -5.19 52.96
N SER A 280 -11.84 -6.46 53.35
CA SER A 280 -12.95 -7.41 53.21
C SER A 280 -14.11 -7.12 54.15
N ASP A 281 -13.84 -6.53 55.32
CA ASP A 281 -14.88 -6.16 56.28
C ASP A 281 -15.17 -4.65 56.31
N GLY A 282 -14.34 -3.82 55.69
CA GLY A 282 -14.56 -2.39 55.54
C GLY A 282 -14.29 -1.61 56.83
N ASP A 283 -13.29 -2.01 57.62
CA ASP A 283 -12.89 -1.33 58.85
C ASP A 283 -11.81 -0.25 58.66
N GLY A 284 -11.23 -0.17 57.46
CA GLY A 284 -10.18 0.78 57.09
C GLY A 284 -8.75 0.26 57.26
N THR A 285 -8.58 -0.99 57.67
CA THR A 285 -7.32 -1.75 57.64
C THR A 285 -7.36 -2.72 56.46
N ASP A 286 -6.34 -2.70 55.61
CA ASP A 286 -6.31 -3.63 54.47
C ASP A 286 -6.07 -5.09 54.90
N ASP A 287 -6.58 -6.04 54.14
CA ASP A 287 -6.51 -7.49 54.41
C ASP A 287 -5.07 -8.03 54.57
N GLU A 288 -4.04 -7.31 54.10
CA GLU A 288 -2.64 -7.71 54.28
C GLU A 288 -2.08 -7.33 55.65
N THR A 289 -2.60 -6.27 56.25
CA THR A 289 -2.19 -5.74 57.55
C THR A 289 -3.22 -6.01 58.66
N ASP A 290 -4.43 -6.41 58.28
CA ASP A 290 -5.51 -6.81 59.15
C ASP A 290 -5.27 -8.23 59.71
N LYS A 291 -5.28 -8.34 61.04
CA LYS A 291 -5.17 -9.62 61.76
C LYS A 291 -6.50 -10.36 61.83
N CYS A 292 -7.61 -9.68 61.58
CA CYS A 292 -8.98 -10.17 61.60
C CYS A 292 -9.77 -9.80 60.31
N PRO A 293 -9.35 -10.20 59.08
CA PRO A 293 -9.90 -9.72 57.78
C PRO A 293 -11.39 -10.02 57.48
N SER A 294 -12.15 -10.53 58.43
CA SER A 294 -13.57 -10.88 58.27
C SER A 294 -14.44 -10.32 59.39
N VAL A 295 -13.86 -9.55 60.30
CA VAL A 295 -14.50 -9.06 61.51
C VAL A 295 -14.03 -7.64 61.79
N LYS A 296 -14.91 -6.69 61.51
CA LYS A 296 -14.65 -5.26 61.73
C LYS A 296 -13.98 -4.99 63.07
N GLY A 297 -12.83 -4.35 63.01
CA GLY A 297 -12.09 -3.90 64.17
C GLY A 297 -11.73 -2.43 64.12
N GLU A 298 -10.69 -2.10 64.89
CA GLU A 298 -10.11 -0.77 64.91
C GLU A 298 -8.66 -0.84 64.45
N VAL A 299 -8.21 0.20 63.73
CA VAL A 299 -6.81 0.35 63.28
C VAL A 299 -5.81 0.20 64.43
N LYS A 300 -6.16 0.65 65.64
CA LYS A 300 -5.34 0.52 66.86
C LYS A 300 -5.00 -0.94 67.20
N TYR A 301 -5.88 -1.87 66.85
CA TYR A 301 -5.74 -3.30 67.11
C TYR A 301 -5.44 -4.11 65.84
N ASN A 302 -4.90 -3.45 64.80
CA ASN A 302 -4.61 -4.07 63.50
C ASN A 302 -5.84 -4.73 62.87
N GLY A 303 -6.97 -4.01 62.83
CA GLY A 303 -8.21 -4.48 62.22
C GLY A 303 -9.00 -5.52 63.03
N CYS A 304 -8.55 -5.84 64.26
CA CYS A 304 -9.32 -6.67 65.17
C CYS A 304 -10.22 -5.86 66.11
N PRO A 305 -11.33 -6.44 66.60
CA PRO A 305 -12.07 -5.90 67.73
C PRO A 305 -11.16 -5.67 68.94
N ALA A 306 -11.52 -4.70 69.79
CA ALA A 306 -10.83 -4.48 71.04
C ALA A 306 -10.78 -5.79 71.85
N PRO A 307 -9.63 -6.14 72.46
CA PRO A 307 -9.51 -7.32 73.31
C PRO A 307 -10.58 -7.32 74.42
N ASP A 308 -11.23 -8.45 74.60
CA ASP A 308 -12.20 -8.74 75.65
C ASP A 308 -11.88 -10.15 76.13
N LYS A 309 -11.01 -10.23 77.15
CA LYS A 309 -10.35 -11.47 77.55
C LYS A 309 -11.29 -12.46 78.22
N ASP A 310 -12.29 -11.98 78.95
CA ASP A 310 -13.27 -12.81 79.63
C ASP A 310 -14.61 -12.94 78.88
N GLY A 311 -14.78 -12.17 77.80
CA GLY A 311 -15.87 -12.28 76.84
C GLY A 311 -17.19 -11.74 77.37
N ASP A 312 -17.16 -10.73 78.25
CA ASP A 312 -18.35 -10.16 78.89
C ASP A 312 -19.00 -9.02 78.09
N GLY A 313 -18.34 -8.57 77.02
CA GLY A 313 -18.78 -7.50 76.13
C GLY A 313 -18.27 -6.11 76.51
N VAL A 314 -17.45 -5.98 77.55
CA VAL A 314 -16.68 -4.78 77.89
C VAL A 314 -15.22 -5.04 77.51
N ASN A 315 -14.62 -4.15 76.72
CA ASN A 315 -13.22 -4.34 76.32
C ASN A 315 -12.26 -4.19 77.51
N ASP A 316 -11.10 -4.84 77.44
CA ASP A 316 -10.08 -4.88 78.50
C ASP A 316 -9.59 -3.48 78.96
N GLU A 317 -9.72 -2.43 78.13
CA GLU A 317 -9.34 -1.06 78.51
C GLU A 317 -10.43 -0.34 79.32
N GLU A 318 -11.69 -0.72 79.13
CA GLU A 318 -12.85 -0.21 79.85
C GLU A 318 -13.29 -1.11 81.01
N ASP A 319 -12.81 -2.36 81.02
CA ASP A 319 -13.09 -3.36 82.03
C ASP A 319 -12.21 -3.16 83.29
N SER A 320 -12.89 -3.02 84.44
CA SER A 320 -12.23 -2.93 85.74
C SER A 320 -11.82 -4.28 86.31
N CYS A 321 -12.30 -5.38 85.74
CA CYS A 321 -12.04 -6.76 86.10
C CYS A 321 -11.71 -7.67 84.87
N PRO A 322 -10.65 -7.40 84.07
CA PRO A 322 -10.38 -8.06 82.76
C PRO A 322 -10.17 -9.59 82.73
N ASP A 323 -10.27 -10.26 83.88
CA ASP A 323 -10.10 -11.70 84.03
C ASP A 323 -11.39 -12.38 84.53
N GLN A 324 -12.50 -11.65 84.71
CA GLN A 324 -13.73 -12.13 85.33
C GLN A 324 -14.98 -11.48 84.74
N ALA A 325 -15.68 -12.25 83.90
CA ALA A 325 -16.87 -11.77 83.24
C ALA A 325 -17.89 -11.13 84.19
N GLY A 326 -18.31 -9.92 83.87
CA GLY A 326 -19.27 -9.14 84.60
C GLY A 326 -20.34 -8.53 83.70
N THR A 327 -20.85 -7.36 84.12
CA THR A 327 -21.85 -6.64 83.35
C THR A 327 -21.30 -5.27 82.96
N ALA A 328 -21.71 -4.78 81.79
CA ALA A 328 -21.40 -3.42 81.36
C ALA A 328 -21.86 -2.35 82.37
N ALA A 329 -22.94 -2.60 83.11
CA ALA A 329 -23.43 -1.71 84.17
C ALA A 329 -22.44 -1.56 85.34
N ASN A 330 -21.63 -2.60 85.59
CA ASN A 330 -20.62 -2.64 86.64
C ASN A 330 -19.19 -2.61 86.09
N LYS A 331 -18.99 -2.01 84.90
CA LYS A 331 -17.67 -1.87 84.25
C LYS A 331 -16.91 -3.19 84.12
N GLY A 332 -17.61 -4.23 83.68
CA GLY A 332 -17.07 -5.57 83.45
C GLY A 332 -16.81 -6.39 84.72
N CYS A 333 -17.09 -5.86 85.91
CA CYS A 333 -16.96 -6.62 87.14
C CYS A 333 -18.22 -7.44 87.47
N PRO A 334 -18.07 -8.64 88.06
CA PRO A 334 -19.20 -9.48 88.44
C PRO A 334 -20.08 -8.80 89.50
N ASP A 335 -21.39 -8.95 89.34
CA ASP A 335 -22.34 -8.43 90.33
C ASP A 335 -22.17 -9.14 91.68
N VAL A 336 -22.23 -8.35 92.74
CA VAL A 336 -22.20 -8.89 94.10
C VAL A 336 -23.49 -9.65 94.34
N LYS A 337 -23.36 -10.96 94.60
CA LYS A 337 -24.49 -11.82 94.93
C LYS A 337 -25.32 -11.20 96.05
N LYS A 338 -26.64 -11.15 95.87
CA LYS A 338 -27.58 -10.52 96.82
C LYS A 338 -27.43 -11.08 98.24
N GLU A 339 -27.08 -12.37 98.36
CA GLU A 339 -26.86 -13.03 99.64
C GLU A 339 -25.66 -12.42 100.42
N VAL A 340 -24.62 -11.97 99.70
CA VAL A 340 -23.45 -11.32 100.31
C VAL A 340 -23.83 -9.93 100.82
N VAL A 341 -24.59 -9.17 100.01
CA VAL A 341 -25.12 -7.85 100.39
C VAL A 341 -26.04 -7.95 101.61
N ASP A 342 -26.95 -8.93 101.62
CA ASP A 342 -27.88 -9.17 102.73
C ASP A 342 -27.14 -9.54 104.04
N LYS A 343 -26.08 -10.34 103.95
CA LYS A 343 -25.22 -10.67 105.10
C LYS A 343 -24.49 -9.45 105.66
N ILE A 344 -23.90 -8.62 104.79
CA ILE A 344 -23.22 -7.38 105.22
C ILE A 344 -24.22 -6.43 105.90
N ASN A 345 -25.41 -6.25 105.31
CA ASN A 345 -26.47 -5.42 105.88
C ASN A 345 -27.00 -5.96 107.22
N TYR A 346 -27.11 -7.28 107.35
CA TYR A 346 -27.51 -7.92 108.61
C TYR A 346 -26.47 -7.67 109.71
N ALA A 347 -25.19 -7.83 109.40
CA ALA A 347 -24.11 -7.54 110.35
C ALA A 347 -24.11 -6.05 110.73
N ALA A 348 -24.27 -5.15 109.76
CA ALA A 348 -24.34 -3.70 109.98
C ALA A 348 -25.48 -3.29 110.94
N LYS A 349 -26.67 -3.90 110.82
CA LYS A 349 -27.81 -3.64 111.72
C LYS A 349 -27.60 -4.10 113.16
N ASN A 350 -26.65 -5.00 113.39
CA ASN A 350 -26.34 -5.55 114.71
C ASN A 350 -25.04 -4.97 115.31
N ILE A 351 -24.63 -3.78 114.84
CA ILE A 351 -23.55 -3.01 115.45
C ILE A 351 -24.12 -2.15 116.58
N PHE A 352 -23.59 -2.36 117.78
CA PHE A 352 -23.98 -1.63 118.98
C PHE A 352 -22.85 -0.75 119.50
N PHE A 353 -23.23 0.43 119.99
CA PHE A 353 -22.35 1.43 120.58
C PHE A 353 -22.65 1.65 122.06
N ASN A 354 -21.67 2.16 122.81
CA ASN A 354 -21.91 2.69 124.15
C ASN A 354 -22.84 3.91 124.08
N THR A 355 -23.72 4.06 125.07
CA THR A 355 -24.71 5.14 125.08
C THR A 355 -24.04 6.51 125.00
N GLY A 356 -24.37 7.29 123.97
CA GLY A 356 -23.79 8.62 123.74
C GLY A 356 -22.31 8.63 123.32
N SER A 357 -21.77 7.51 122.83
CA SER A 357 -20.38 7.38 122.40
C SER A 357 -20.28 6.63 121.06
N ASP A 358 -19.21 6.91 120.32
CA ASP A 358 -18.76 6.22 119.11
C ASP A 358 -18.00 4.90 119.40
N GLN A 359 -17.87 4.51 120.67
CA GLN A 359 -17.20 3.27 121.04
C GLN A 359 -18.10 2.04 120.80
N ILE A 360 -17.67 1.19 119.87
CA ILE A 360 -18.32 -0.08 119.53
C ILE A 360 -18.23 -1.08 120.69
N GLN A 361 -19.34 -1.71 121.05
CA GLN A 361 -19.42 -2.74 122.07
C GLN A 361 -18.81 -4.07 121.59
N LYS A 362 -18.16 -4.81 122.49
CA LYS A 362 -17.55 -6.13 122.19
C LYS A 362 -18.53 -7.14 121.58
N LYS A 363 -19.83 -7.02 121.87
CA LYS A 363 -20.87 -7.91 121.31
C LYS A 363 -21.07 -7.74 119.79
N SER A 364 -20.60 -6.63 119.22
CA SER A 364 -20.64 -6.35 117.77
C SER A 364 -19.47 -6.98 117.01
N TYR A 365 -18.41 -7.42 117.69
CA TYR A 365 -17.17 -7.88 117.05
C TYR A 365 -17.36 -9.13 116.17
N PRO A 366 -18.11 -10.18 116.59
CA PRO A 366 -18.28 -11.36 115.74
C PRO A 366 -18.90 -11.05 114.36
N GLY A 367 -19.88 -10.14 114.30
CA GLY A 367 -20.48 -9.72 113.03
C GLY A 367 -19.54 -8.84 112.19
N LEU A 368 -18.76 -7.98 112.84
CA LEU A 368 -17.74 -7.17 112.18
C LEU A 368 -16.59 -8.03 111.61
N ASP A 369 -16.19 -9.10 112.31
CA ASP A 369 -15.18 -10.05 111.85
C ASP A 369 -15.64 -10.79 110.59
N GLU A 370 -16.94 -11.14 110.50
CA GLU A 370 -17.53 -11.77 109.32
C GLU A 370 -17.57 -10.80 108.12
N VAL A 371 -17.97 -9.54 108.34
CA VAL A 371 -17.90 -8.50 107.29
C VAL A 371 -16.46 -8.28 106.83
N ALA A 372 -15.51 -8.23 107.77
CA ALA A 372 -14.09 -8.10 107.46
C ALA A 372 -13.53 -9.31 106.69
N ALA A 373 -14.05 -10.52 106.92
CA ALA A 373 -13.69 -11.71 106.15
C ALA A 373 -14.23 -11.60 104.71
N ILE A 374 -15.49 -11.22 104.54
CA ILE A 374 -16.11 -11.02 103.22
C ILE A 374 -15.35 -9.97 102.39
N LEU A 375 -14.98 -8.84 103.00
CA LEU A 375 -14.21 -7.79 102.34
C LEU A 375 -12.78 -8.21 102.00
N ARG A 376 -12.17 -9.11 102.79
CA ARG A 376 -10.86 -9.70 102.47
C ARG A 376 -10.93 -10.69 101.32
N ASP A 377 -11.99 -11.51 101.28
CA ASP A 377 -12.20 -12.51 100.24
C ASP A 377 -12.62 -11.87 98.89
N ASN A 378 -13.12 -10.64 98.92
CA ASN A 378 -13.57 -9.90 97.74
C ASN A 378 -12.95 -8.50 97.72
N SER A 379 -11.65 -8.44 97.43
CA SER A 379 -10.85 -7.21 97.45
C SER A 379 -11.31 -6.10 96.49
N SER A 380 -12.15 -6.44 95.50
CA SER A 380 -12.80 -5.50 94.58
C SER A 380 -14.00 -4.79 95.21
N LEU A 381 -14.59 -5.33 96.28
CA LEU A 381 -15.72 -4.68 96.95
C LEU A 381 -15.31 -3.35 97.56
N ARG A 382 -16.17 -2.36 97.34
CA ARG A 382 -16.11 -1.06 98.00
C ARG A 382 -17.43 -0.90 98.76
N MET A 383 -17.32 -0.61 100.04
CA MET A 383 -18.47 -0.43 100.93
C MET A 383 -18.49 1.02 101.40
N GLN A 384 -19.66 1.64 101.31
CA GLN A 384 -19.94 2.92 101.94
C GLN A 384 -20.57 2.64 103.32
N ILE A 385 -20.06 3.32 104.35
CA ILE A 385 -20.61 3.27 105.71
C ILE A 385 -21.27 4.63 105.94
N ASP A 386 -22.59 4.62 106.01
CA ASP A 386 -23.42 5.82 106.23
C ASP A 386 -24.01 5.86 107.64
#